data_AF-A0AAE0CTG5-F1
#
_entry.id   AF-A0AAE0CTG5-F1
#
_cell.length_a   1.000
_cell.length_b   1.000
_cell.length_c   1.000
_cell.angle_alpha   90.00
_cell.angle_beta   90.00
_cell.angle_gamma   90.00
#
_symmetry.space_group_name_H-M   'P 1'
#
loop_
_entity.id
_entity.type
_entity.pdbx_description
1 polymer ?
#
loop_
_entity_poly.entity_id
_entity_poly.type
_entity_poly.pdbx_seq_one_letter_code
_entity_poly.pdbx_strand_id
1 'polypeptide(L)'
;MEKISLSIDSIATDFQGVHSLLEKRENDREKNKMEEREKERQNCIWDAIKKTPNLDERARYKAVALLTNKTKKEAFLKMTPEEHSKWITYKLK
;
A
#
# COMPACT_ATOMS: atom_id res chain seq x y z
N MET A 1 8.89 54.02 -8.12
CA MET A 1 9.89 52.93 -8.19
C MET A 1 9.93 52.15 -6.89
N GLU A 2 10.24 52.76 -5.75
CA GLU A 2 10.43 52.08 -4.44
C GLU A 2 9.19 51.31 -3.93
N LYS A 3 7.99 51.90 -3.98
CA LYS A 3 6.74 51.22 -3.60
C LYS A 3 6.42 49.99 -4.45
N ILE A 4 6.82 50.01 -5.73
CA ILE A 4 6.62 48.89 -6.65
C ILE A 4 7.59 47.76 -6.29
N SER A 5 8.84 48.09 -5.95
CA SER A 5 9.83 47.12 -5.48
C SER A 5 9.35 46.38 -4.23
N LEU A 6 8.90 47.13 -3.21
CA LEU A 6 8.39 46.53 -1.96
C LEU A 6 7.18 45.62 -2.19
N SER A 7 6.30 45.97 -3.13
CA SER A 7 5.17 45.13 -3.51
C SER A 7 5.61 43.84 -4.20
N ILE A 8 6.64 43.89 -5.04
CA ILE A 8 7.18 42.71 -5.74
C ILE A 8 7.86 41.77 -4.75
N ASP A 9 8.63 42.31 -3.80
CA ASP A 9 9.32 41.51 -2.78
C ASP A 9 8.32 40.78 -1.86
N SER A 10 7.20 41.45 -1.52
CA SER A 10 6.11 40.83 -0.77
C SER A 10 5.48 39.67 -1.55
N ILE A 11 5.18 39.88 -2.83
CA ILE A 11 4.60 38.84 -3.70
C ILE A 11 5.55 37.64 -3.85
N ALA A 12 6.85 37.90 -4.03
CA ALA A 12 7.85 36.85 -4.14
C ALA A 12 7.93 36.01 -2.86
N THR A 13 7.87 36.66 -1.69
CA THR A 13 7.86 35.99 -0.38
C THR A 13 6.63 35.11 -0.22
N ASP A 14 5.44 35.63 -0.55
CA ASP A 14 4.18 34.88 -0.48
C ASP A 14 4.20 33.67 -1.44
N PHE A 15 4.70 33.84 -2.66
CA PHE A 15 4.82 32.77 -3.64
C PHE A 15 5.75 31.65 -3.15
N GLN A 16 6.90 32.00 -2.58
CA GLN A 16 7.83 31.03 -2.01
C GLN A 16 7.22 30.28 -0.82
N GLY A 17 6.44 30.98 0.01
CA GLY A 17 5.65 30.39 1.08
C GLY A 17 4.65 29.35 0.55
N VAL A 18 3.84 29.72 -0.45
CA VAL A 18 2.87 28.81 -1.09
C VAL A 18 3.53 27.60 -1.73
N HIS A 19 4.65 27.80 -2.43
CA HIS A 19 5.42 26.69 -3.03
C HIS A 19 5.87 25.69 -1.97
N SER A 20 6.43 26.17 -0.85
CA SER A 20 6.89 25.29 0.24
C SER A 20 5.75 24.50 0.88
N LEU A 21 4.54 25.08 0.97
CA LEU A 21 3.36 24.40 1.50
C LEU A 21 2.82 23.34 0.52
N LEU A 22 2.88 23.61 -0.79
CA LEU A 22 2.50 22.65 -1.83
C LEU A 22 3.44 21.43 -1.83
N GLU A 23 4.74 21.67 -1.78
CA GLU A 23 5.76 20.62 -1.74
C GLU A 23 5.61 19.74 -0.48
N LYS A 24 5.42 20.34 0.70
CA LYS A 24 5.12 19.60 1.93
C LYS A 24 3.87 18.72 1.79
N ARG A 25 2.78 19.27 1.23
CA ARG A 25 1.53 18.53 1.03
C ARG A 25 1.71 17.34 0.09
N GLU A 26 2.51 17.48 -0.96
CA GLU A 26 2.80 16.39 -1.89
C GLU A 26 3.62 15.29 -1.23
N ASN A 27 4.68 15.67 -0.50
CA ASN A 27 5.50 14.74 0.26
C ASN A 27 4.69 13.98 1.33
N ASP A 28 3.79 14.65 2.05
CA ASP A 28 2.93 14.01 3.04
C ASP A 28 1.97 12.99 2.39
N ARG A 29 1.42 13.29 1.20
CA ARG A 29 0.58 12.34 0.46
C ARG A 29 1.37 11.12 0.02
N GLU A 30 2.60 11.31 -0.45
CA GLU A 30 3.45 10.22 -0.89
C GLU A 30 3.87 9.34 0.29
N LYS A 31 4.23 9.95 1.43
CA LYS A 31 4.51 9.25 2.68
C LYS A 31 3.30 8.44 3.15
N ASN A 32 2.10 9.02 3.15
CA ASN A 32 0.87 8.31 3.53
C ASN A 32 0.60 7.11 2.62
N LYS A 33 0.77 7.26 1.30
CA LYS A 33 0.64 6.13 0.35
C LYS A 33 1.71 5.06 0.57
N MET A 34 2.92 5.44 0.98
CA MET A 34 3.97 4.48 1.32
C MET A 34 3.62 3.72 2.60
N GLU A 35 3.19 4.40 3.65
CA GLU A 35 2.76 3.78 4.91
C GLU A 35 1.54 2.88 4.72
N GLU A 36 0.56 3.24 3.90
CA GLU A 36 -0.56 2.36 3.55
C GLU A 36 -0.08 1.09 2.84
N ARG A 37 0.77 1.22 1.82
CA ARG A 37 1.37 0.07 1.12
C ARG A 37 2.18 -0.82 2.07
N GLU A 38 2.86 -0.24 3.04
CA GLU A 38 3.67 -0.97 4.01
C GLU A 38 2.79 -1.68 5.06
N LYS A 39 1.74 -1.03 5.57
CA LYS A 39 0.72 -1.66 6.43
C LYS A 39 0.00 -2.81 5.71
N GLU A 40 -0.33 -2.64 4.44
CA GLU A 40 -0.89 -3.71 3.59
C GLU A 40 0.09 -4.86 3.34
N ARG A 41 1.40 -4.63 3.42
CA ARG A 41 2.41 -5.69 3.35
C ARG A 41 2.58 -6.40 4.70
N GLN A 42 2.54 -5.66 5.81
CA GLN A 42 2.72 -6.22 7.14
C GLN A 42 1.52 -7.07 7.62
N ASN A 43 0.30 -6.74 7.19
CA ASN A 43 -0.93 -7.44 7.59
C ASN A 43 -1.49 -8.42 6.54
N CYS A 44 -0.63 -9.00 5.71
CA CYS A 44 -1.08 -9.97 4.72
C CYS A 44 -1.38 -11.33 5.37
N ILE A 45 -2.66 -11.72 5.40
CA ILE A 45 -3.11 -13.00 5.95
C ILE A 45 -2.49 -14.20 5.22
N TRP A 46 -2.18 -14.07 3.93
CA TRP A 46 -1.46 -15.12 3.20
C TRP A 46 -0.04 -15.34 3.76
N ASP A 47 0.68 -14.28 4.10
CA ASP A 47 2.01 -14.39 4.69
C ASP A 47 1.96 -14.96 6.11
N ALA A 48 0.93 -14.62 6.89
CA ALA A 48 0.70 -15.22 8.20
C ALA A 48 0.44 -16.74 8.10
N ILE A 49 -0.37 -17.17 7.13
CA ILE A 49 -0.63 -18.59 6.85
C ILE A 49 0.66 -19.32 6.45
N LYS A 50 1.50 -18.71 5.60
CA LYS A 50 2.78 -19.30 5.18
C LYS A 50 3.80 -19.42 6.32
N LYS A 51 3.82 -18.46 7.25
CA LYS A 51 4.73 -18.42 8.42
C LYS A 51 4.32 -19.39 9.53
N THR A 52 3.10 -19.92 9.50
CA THR A 52 2.62 -20.84 10.52
C THR A 52 3.33 -22.20 10.35
N PRO A 53 4.03 -22.70 11.38
CA PRO A 53 4.81 -23.94 11.29
C PRO A 53 3.89 -25.15 11.10
N ASN A 54 4.45 -26.23 10.54
CA ASN A 54 3.77 -27.52 10.33
C ASN A 54 2.53 -27.50 9.42
N LEU A 55 2.24 -26.38 8.75
CA LEU A 55 1.25 -26.34 7.68
C LEU A 55 1.91 -26.68 6.34
N ASP A 56 1.53 -27.84 5.80
CA ASP A 56 1.83 -28.19 4.41
C ASP A 56 1.08 -27.27 3.43
N GLU A 57 1.50 -27.31 2.17
CA GLU A 57 0.94 -26.43 1.13
C GLU A 57 -0.57 -26.61 0.96
N ARG A 58 -1.08 -27.84 1.04
CA ARG A 58 -2.52 -28.13 0.91
C ARG A 58 -3.31 -27.57 2.07
N ALA A 59 -2.78 -27.64 3.28
CA ALA A 59 -3.40 -27.13 4.49
C ALA A 59 -3.41 -25.59 4.52
N ARG A 60 -2.36 -24.93 3.98
CA ARG A 60 -2.35 -23.46 3.79
C ARG A 60 -3.48 -23.01 2.87
N TYR A 61 -3.65 -23.72 1.77
CA TYR A 61 -4.75 -23.49 0.84
C TYR A 61 -6.12 -23.75 1.51
N LYS A 62 -6.30 -24.84 2.26
CA LYS A 62 -7.51 -25.04 3.07
C LYS A 62 -7.78 -23.86 4.01
N ALA A 63 -6.76 -23.34 4.70
CA ALA A 63 -6.91 -22.19 5.58
C ALA A 63 -7.42 -20.96 4.83
N VAL A 64 -6.87 -20.63 3.66
CA VAL A 64 -7.38 -19.55 2.80
C VAL A 64 -8.84 -19.79 2.40
N ALA A 65 -9.24 -21.05 2.16
CA ALA A 65 -10.59 -21.41 1.76
C ALA A 65 -11.64 -21.18 2.86
N LEU A 66 -11.22 -21.13 4.13
CA LEU A 66 -12.09 -20.88 5.29
C LEU A 66 -12.32 -19.39 5.56
N LEU A 67 -11.51 -18.50 4.97
CA LEU A 67 -11.63 -17.05 5.18
C LEU A 67 -12.90 -16.46 4.53
N THR A 68 -13.23 -15.21 4.89
CA THR A 68 -14.31 -14.47 4.22
C THR A 68 -13.97 -14.16 2.76
N ASN A 69 -14.98 -13.87 1.93
CA ASN A 69 -14.75 -13.57 0.51
C ASN A 69 -13.85 -12.34 0.29
N LYS A 70 -13.96 -11.32 1.15
CA LYS A 70 -13.08 -10.13 1.08
C LYS A 70 -11.63 -10.54 1.34
N THR A 71 -11.41 -11.23 2.46
CA THR A 71 -10.09 -11.68 2.89
C THR A 71 -9.45 -12.68 1.92
N LYS A 72 -10.24 -13.56 1.31
CA LYS A 72 -9.79 -14.47 0.24
C LYS A 72 -9.23 -13.69 -0.96
N LYS A 73 -9.91 -12.64 -1.40
CA LYS A 73 -9.45 -11.80 -2.51
C LYS A 73 -8.15 -11.10 -2.16
N GLU A 74 -8.04 -10.53 -0.96
CA GLU A 74 -6.81 -9.89 -0.47
C GLU A 74 -5.65 -10.89 -0.40
N ALA A 75 -5.88 -12.09 0.13
CA ALA A 75 -4.89 -13.17 0.17
C ALA A 75 -4.46 -13.59 -1.24
N PHE A 76 -5.41 -13.74 -2.16
CA PHE A 76 -5.12 -14.09 -3.55
C PHE A 76 -4.30 -13.00 -4.26
N LEU A 77 -4.62 -11.72 -4.07
CA LEU A 77 -3.85 -10.61 -4.68
C LEU A 77 -2.39 -10.55 -4.19
N LYS A 78 -2.09 -11.10 -3.02
CA LYS A 78 -0.75 -11.13 -2.43
C LYS A 78 0.04 -12.42 -2.74
N MET A 79 -0.58 -13.39 -3.40
CA MET A 79 0.08 -14.60 -3.88
C MET A 79 0.95 -14.31 -5.11
N THR A 80 2.02 -15.10 -5.30
CA THR A 80 2.77 -15.10 -6.56
C THR A 80 1.98 -15.79 -7.69
N PRO A 81 2.35 -15.60 -8.97
CA PRO A 81 1.73 -16.31 -10.08
C PRO A 81 1.76 -17.85 -9.94
N GLU A 82 2.84 -18.41 -9.40
CA GLU A 82 2.95 -19.85 -9.13
C GLU A 82 1.97 -20.28 -8.04
N GLU A 83 1.85 -19.48 -6.97
CA GLU A 83 0.89 -19.71 -5.90
C GLU A 83 -0.56 -19.59 -6.40
N HIS A 84 -0.85 -18.69 -7.35
CA HIS A 84 -2.15 -18.63 -8.03
C HIS A 84 -2.45 -19.93 -8.77
N SER A 85 -1.52 -20.42 -9.58
CA SER A 85 -1.69 -21.65 -10.35
C SER A 85 -1.98 -22.84 -9.43
N LYS A 86 -1.21 -22.99 -8.35
CA LYS A 86 -1.39 -24.04 -7.35
C LYS A 86 -2.72 -23.90 -6.60
N TRP A 87 -3.11 -22.69 -6.23
CA TRP A 87 -4.39 -22.42 -5.57
C TRP A 87 -5.59 -22.76 -6.46
N ILE A 88 -5.54 -22.37 -7.73
CA ILE A 88 -6.55 -22.70 -8.73
C ILE A 88 -6.63 -24.22 -8.91
N THR A 89 -5.47 -24.88 -9.06
CA THR A 89 -5.41 -26.34 -9.16
C THR A 89 -5.99 -27.03 -7.92
N TYR A 90 -5.74 -26.48 -6.73
CA TYR A 90 -6.34 -26.97 -5.48
C TYR A 90 -7.88 -26.80 -5.47
N LYS A 91 -8.41 -25.72 -6.05
CA LYS A 91 -9.86 -25.45 -6.12
C LYS A 91 -10.60 -26.26 -7.18
N LEU A 92 -9.89 -26.72 -8.21
CA LEU A 92 -10.44 -27.54 -9.28
C LEU A 92 -10.39 -29.05 -8.97
N LYS A 93 -9.74 -29.44 -7.87
CA LYS A 93 -9.77 -30.80 -7.32
C LYS A 93 -10.92 -30.96 -6.34
#